data_AF-A0AAW0P6S1-F1
#
_entry.id   AF-A0AAW0P6S1-F1
#
_cell.length_a   1.000
_cell.length_b   1.000
_cell.length_c   1.000
_cell.angle_alpha   90.00
_cell.angle_beta   90.00
_cell.angle_gamma   90.00
#
_symmetry.space_group_name_H-M   'P 1'
#
loop_
_entity.id
_entity.type
_entity.pdbx_description
1 polymer ?
#
loop_
_entity_poly.entity_id
_entity_poly.type
_entity_poly.pdbx_seq_one_letter_code
_entity_poly.pdbx_strand_id
1 'polypeptide(L)'
;MRKRLEACGNKQRRKPSPEAKQRPPGPLFSAYILKAANGKRPNSTWMYEPQLCFSRADPEMQPLPYPMVDNNIIESQAVLDDYKNSNYTKGHLNPSMHQETQINRMATFTLTNIVPQRAGSNSGSWNELEQEVLRLFKKVCVGSMYVITGALPHINTHKWVNNRVLIPEYMWSAYCCPVYNNSLSNRGHFPTYAAVGRNDRHSDQEIVPINPQKKSSKQGYDVRRMSLEALEEVLSQKLGTTISLFQDQCQPNAALQQPHDYSNGSPMVKCSPLSSVIWPIMVNWAMGWTIL
;
A
#
# COMPACT_ATOMS: atom_id res chain seq x y z
N MET A 1 -15.49 -0.65 -16.45
CA MET A 1 -14.22 -0.38 -17.14
C MET A 1 -13.12 -0.93 -16.23
N ARG A 2 -12.91 -2.26 -16.25
CA ARG A 2 -12.24 -3.02 -15.17
C ARG A 2 -10.82 -2.56 -14.87
N LYS A 3 -10.59 -1.82 -13.78
CA LYS A 3 -9.31 -1.83 -13.04
C LYS A 3 -9.51 -1.61 -11.54
N ARG A 4 -9.56 -2.74 -10.84
CA ARG A 4 -9.58 -2.88 -9.38
C ARG A 4 -8.24 -2.46 -8.78
N LEU A 5 -8.24 -1.63 -7.75
CA LEU A 5 -7.15 -1.60 -6.78
C LEU A 5 -7.44 -2.66 -5.73
N GLU A 6 -6.63 -3.71 -5.67
CA GLU A 6 -6.76 -4.71 -4.62
C GLU A 6 -6.14 -4.15 -3.34
N ALA A 7 -6.97 -3.55 -2.49
CA ALA A 7 -6.67 -3.38 -1.07
C ALA A 7 -6.98 -4.72 -0.38
N CYS A 8 -5.94 -5.44 0.03
CA CYS A 8 -6.10 -6.70 0.74
C CYS A 8 -6.42 -6.45 2.21
N GLY A 9 -7.67 -6.66 2.60
CA GLY A 9 -8.16 -6.61 3.97
C GLY A 9 -8.95 -7.87 4.32
N ASN A 10 -8.60 -8.50 5.44
CA ASN A 10 -9.17 -9.77 5.88
C ASN A 10 -10.55 -9.55 6.55
N LYS A 11 -11.64 -10.13 6.00
CA LYS A 11 -12.90 -10.31 6.73
C LYS A 11 -12.86 -11.66 7.46
N GLN A 12 -12.26 -11.70 8.66
CA GLN A 12 -12.50 -12.84 9.55
C GLN A 12 -13.94 -12.78 10.07
N ARG A 13 -14.75 -13.81 9.79
CA ARG A 13 -15.96 -14.12 10.59
C ARG A 13 -15.53 -14.71 11.95
N ARG A 14 -14.83 -13.94 12.77
CA ARG A 14 -14.84 -14.14 14.23
C ARG A 14 -15.95 -13.26 14.78
N LYS A 15 -16.84 -13.79 15.63
CA LYS A 15 -17.79 -12.95 16.37
C LYS A 15 -16.96 -11.92 17.14
N PRO A 16 -17.01 -10.63 16.79
CA PRO A 16 -16.21 -9.64 17.51
C PRO A 16 -16.78 -9.49 18.91
N SER A 17 -15.94 -9.13 19.88
CA SER A 17 -16.43 -8.57 21.14
C SER A 17 -17.42 -7.43 20.83
N PRO A 18 -18.40 -7.13 21.70
CA PRO A 18 -19.40 -6.09 21.45
C PRO A 18 -18.80 -4.74 21.01
N GLU A 19 -17.59 -4.42 21.45
CA GLU A 19 -16.84 -3.19 21.09
C GLU A 19 -16.12 -3.24 19.72
N ALA A 20 -15.81 -4.42 19.20
CA ALA A 20 -15.11 -4.60 17.92
C ALA A 20 -16.05 -4.71 16.71
N LYS A 21 -17.37 -4.75 16.91
CA LYS A 21 -18.39 -4.86 15.85
C LYS A 21 -18.58 -3.59 15.00
N GLN A 22 -17.92 -2.48 15.31
CA GLN A 22 -18.29 -1.15 14.80
C GLN A 22 -17.23 -0.40 13.98
N ARG A 23 -16.06 -1.00 13.72
CA ARG A 23 -14.94 -0.25 13.11
C ARG A 23 -14.53 -0.88 11.77
N PRO A 24 -14.80 -0.24 10.62
CA PRO A 24 -14.27 -0.71 9.36
C PRO A 24 -12.74 -0.60 9.44
N PRO A 25 -11.98 -1.71 9.29
CA PRO A 25 -10.53 -1.63 9.30
C PRO A 25 -10.11 -0.78 8.09
N GLY A 26 -9.35 0.28 8.35
CA GLY A 26 -8.65 1.00 7.28
C GLY A 26 -7.78 0.03 6.47
N PRO A 27 -7.39 0.39 5.25
CA PRO A 27 -6.59 -0.52 4.43
C PRO A 27 -5.25 -0.81 5.08
N LEU A 28 -4.89 -2.09 5.13
CA LEU A 28 -3.64 -2.55 5.75
C LEU A 28 -2.45 -2.40 4.79
N PHE A 29 -2.66 -2.75 3.53
CA PHE A 29 -1.66 -2.64 2.48
C PHE A 29 -2.29 -2.53 1.09
N SER A 30 -1.47 -2.10 0.13
CA SER A 30 -1.76 -2.11 -1.30
C SER A 30 -0.58 -2.74 -2.04
N ALA A 31 -0.89 -3.53 -3.07
CA ALA A 31 0.09 -4.06 -4.00
C ALA A 31 -0.23 -3.56 -5.42
N TYR A 32 0.78 -3.11 -6.15
CA TYR A 32 0.61 -2.58 -7.50
C TYR A 32 1.86 -2.71 -8.35
N ILE A 33 1.67 -2.69 -9.66
CA ILE A 33 2.76 -2.55 -10.62
C ILE A 33 3.01 -1.06 -10.81
N LEU A 34 4.21 -0.60 -10.50
CA LEU A 34 4.63 0.76 -10.76
C LEU A 34 4.86 0.92 -12.27
N LYS A 35 4.08 1.82 -12.88
CA LYS A 35 4.17 2.16 -14.29
C LYS A 35 4.21 3.67 -14.41
N ALA A 36 5.35 4.21 -14.83
CA ALA A 36 5.52 5.65 -14.90
C ALA A 36 5.14 6.19 -16.28
N ALA A 37 4.20 7.15 -16.32
CA ALA A 37 3.94 7.96 -17.50
C ALA A 37 4.16 9.45 -17.22
N ASN A 38 4.41 10.20 -18.29
CA ASN A 38 4.41 11.66 -18.24
C ASN A 38 2.96 12.16 -18.12
N GLY A 39 2.73 13.13 -17.23
CA GLY A 39 1.41 13.76 -17.06
C GLY A 39 1.21 14.33 -15.67
N LYS A 40 0.06 14.96 -15.44
CA LYS A 40 -0.28 15.59 -14.17
C LYS A 40 -1.15 14.68 -13.29
N ARG A 41 -1.14 14.94 -11.99
CA ARG A 41 -2.10 14.37 -11.04
C ARG A 41 -3.52 14.83 -11.44
N PRO A 42 -4.53 13.93 -11.49
CA PRO A 42 -5.89 14.33 -11.81
C PRO A 42 -6.50 15.16 -10.67
N ASN A 43 -7.58 15.88 -10.98
CA ASN A 43 -8.41 16.51 -9.97
C ASN A 43 -9.02 15.43 -9.06
N SER A 44 -9.09 15.74 -7.77
CA SER A 44 -9.49 14.80 -6.73
C SER A 44 -11.02 14.65 -6.64
N THR A 45 -11.59 13.79 -7.47
CA THR A 45 -12.93 13.23 -7.23
C THR A 45 -12.77 11.98 -6.37
N TRP A 46 -13.30 12.02 -5.15
CA TRP A 46 -13.20 10.90 -4.21
C TRP A 46 -14.28 9.86 -4.49
N MET A 47 -13.85 8.60 -4.46
CA MET A 47 -14.65 7.45 -4.85
C MET A 47 -14.85 6.50 -3.67
N TYR A 48 -15.86 5.66 -3.75
CA TYR A 48 -16.12 4.55 -2.85
C TYR A 48 -16.26 3.24 -3.64
N GLU A 49 -16.14 2.12 -2.94
CA GLU A 49 -16.29 0.76 -3.48
C GLU A 49 -17.70 0.22 -3.15
N PRO A 50 -18.66 0.23 -4.09
CA PRO A 50 -20.05 -0.17 -3.81
C PRO A 50 -20.22 -1.63 -3.35
N GLN A 51 -19.37 -2.52 -3.84
CA GLN A 51 -19.35 -3.94 -3.49
C GLN A 51 -19.02 -4.20 -2.00
N LEU A 52 -18.49 -3.20 -1.27
CA LEU A 52 -18.24 -3.32 0.16
C LEU A 52 -19.49 -3.07 1.01
N CYS A 53 -20.42 -2.24 0.53
CA CYS A 53 -21.66 -1.88 1.22
C CYS A 53 -22.89 -2.66 0.70
N PHE A 54 -22.90 -3.07 -0.56
CA PHE A 54 -24.07 -3.68 -1.20
C PHE A 54 -23.70 -4.99 -1.89
N SER A 55 -24.32 -6.10 -1.46
CA SER A 55 -23.95 -7.46 -1.89
C SER A 55 -24.15 -7.77 -3.39
N ARG A 56 -24.89 -6.92 -4.11
CA ARG A 56 -25.16 -7.05 -5.57
C ARG A 56 -24.66 -5.84 -6.36
N ALA A 57 -23.89 -4.95 -5.75
CA ALA A 57 -23.37 -3.80 -6.46
C ALA A 57 -22.25 -4.19 -7.42
N ASP A 58 -22.12 -3.36 -8.44
CA ASP A 58 -21.08 -3.48 -9.45
C ASP A 58 -19.68 -3.32 -8.81
N PRO A 59 -18.67 -4.07 -9.27
CA PRO A 59 -17.30 -3.96 -8.75
C PRO A 59 -16.58 -2.65 -9.15
N GLU A 60 -17.18 -1.80 -9.98
CA GLU A 60 -16.63 -0.53 -10.39
C GLU A 60 -16.88 0.56 -9.35
N MET A 61 -15.81 1.22 -8.92
CA MET A 61 -15.87 2.33 -7.98
C MET A 61 -16.76 3.47 -8.49
N GLN A 62 -17.46 4.13 -7.56
CA GLN A 62 -18.39 5.23 -7.86
C GLN A 62 -18.02 6.49 -7.09
N PRO A 63 -18.37 7.69 -7.57
CA PRO A 63 -18.15 8.92 -6.81
C PRO A 63 -18.88 8.87 -5.47
N LEU A 64 -18.24 9.36 -4.41
CA LEU A 64 -18.90 9.46 -3.11
C LEU A 64 -20.15 10.35 -3.22
N PRO A 65 -21.33 9.87 -2.75
CA PRO A 65 -22.54 10.69 -2.73
C PRO A 65 -22.35 11.96 -1.89
N TYR A 66 -22.95 13.07 -2.34
CA TYR A 66 -22.94 14.37 -1.65
C TYR A 66 -24.32 15.03 -1.80
N PRO A 67 -24.87 15.70 -0.77
CA PRO A 67 -24.26 15.97 0.54
C PRO A 67 -24.41 14.83 1.56
N MET A 68 -25.31 13.88 1.32
CA MET A 68 -25.59 12.77 2.24
C MET A 68 -24.95 11.49 1.75
N VAL A 69 -24.22 10.82 2.64
CA VAL A 69 -23.63 9.50 2.41
C VAL A 69 -24.49 8.46 3.12
N ASP A 70 -24.84 7.38 2.41
CA ASP A 70 -25.64 6.28 2.95
C ASP A 70 -24.93 5.58 4.12
N ASN A 71 -25.69 5.20 5.16
CA ASN A 71 -25.15 4.53 6.34
C ASN A 71 -24.42 3.23 6.02
N ASN A 72 -24.85 2.46 5.01
CA ASN A 72 -24.14 1.25 4.59
C ASN A 72 -22.74 1.56 4.05
N ILE A 73 -22.59 2.68 3.34
CA ILE A 73 -21.26 3.15 2.87
C ILE A 73 -20.41 3.51 4.09
N ILE A 74 -20.97 4.31 5.01
CA ILE A 74 -20.29 4.71 6.24
C ILE A 74 -19.85 3.46 7.02
N GLU A 75 -20.71 2.50 7.30
CA GLU A 75 -20.35 1.31 8.09
C GLU A 75 -19.33 0.39 7.39
N SER A 76 -19.33 0.34 6.06
CA SER A 76 -18.47 -0.57 5.29
C SER A 76 -17.05 -0.07 5.02
N GLN A 77 -16.85 1.24 4.92
CA GLN A 77 -15.58 1.84 4.52
C GLN A 77 -15.42 3.27 5.06
N ALA A 78 -14.23 3.82 4.94
CA ALA A 78 -13.97 5.21 5.31
C ALA A 78 -14.72 6.18 4.37
N VAL A 79 -15.17 7.31 4.90
CA VAL A 79 -15.82 8.41 4.16
C VAL A 79 -15.07 9.73 4.36
N LEU A 80 -15.39 10.76 3.58
CA LEU A 80 -14.68 12.05 3.67
C LEU A 80 -14.84 12.72 5.03
N ASP A 81 -16.01 12.57 5.66
CA ASP A 81 -16.29 13.11 6.98
C ASP A 81 -15.45 12.46 8.08
N ASP A 82 -14.98 11.22 7.88
CA ASP A 82 -14.03 10.61 8.80
C ASP A 82 -12.75 11.45 8.87
N TYR A 83 -12.31 12.09 7.79
CA TYR A 83 -11.06 12.87 7.81
C TYR A 83 -11.25 14.34 8.21
N LYS A 84 -12.50 14.83 8.31
CA LYS A 84 -12.81 16.22 8.60
C LYS A 84 -12.39 16.59 10.02
N ASN A 85 -11.73 17.75 10.18
CA ASN A 85 -11.22 18.27 11.46
C ASN A 85 -10.27 17.33 12.24
N SER A 86 -9.67 16.34 11.56
CA SER A 86 -8.86 15.30 12.20
C SER A 86 -7.39 15.67 12.44
N ASN A 87 -6.89 16.74 11.80
CA ASN A 87 -5.45 17.02 11.67
C ASN A 87 -4.65 15.93 10.92
N TYR A 88 -5.33 15.03 10.21
CA TYR A 88 -4.72 14.06 9.30
C TYR A 88 -5.09 14.34 7.85
N THR A 89 -4.12 14.09 6.98
CA THR A 89 -4.31 14.11 5.54
C THR A 89 -4.74 12.73 5.05
N LYS A 90 -5.27 12.68 3.82
CA LYS A 90 -5.64 11.45 3.11
C LYS A 90 -4.40 10.86 2.41
N GLY A 91 -3.58 10.13 3.16
CA GLY A 91 -2.34 9.50 2.66
C GLY A 91 -2.64 8.30 1.78
N HIS A 92 -2.07 8.25 0.58
CA HIS A 92 -2.31 7.15 -0.36
C HIS A 92 -1.38 5.97 -0.05
N LEU A 93 -1.92 4.75 -0.11
CA LEU A 93 -1.08 3.55 -0.16
C LEU A 93 -0.56 3.33 -1.57
N ASN A 94 -1.44 3.27 -2.58
CA ASN A 94 -1.07 3.33 -3.99
C ASN A 94 -1.02 4.79 -4.47
N PRO A 95 0.16 5.38 -4.73
CA PRO A 95 0.28 6.77 -5.10
C PRO A 95 -0.18 7.00 -6.55
N SER A 96 -0.98 8.05 -6.76
CA SER A 96 -1.46 8.42 -8.10
C SER A 96 -0.31 8.57 -9.12
N MET A 97 0.82 9.15 -8.72
CA MET A 97 1.96 9.38 -9.63
C MET A 97 2.76 8.10 -9.97
N HIS A 98 2.45 6.95 -9.36
CA HIS A 98 3.00 5.64 -9.73
C HIS A 98 2.16 4.96 -10.82
N GLN A 99 1.07 5.59 -11.26
CA GLN A 99 0.15 5.09 -12.27
C GLN A 99 0.36 5.78 -13.63
N GLU A 100 0.28 4.96 -14.68
CA GLU A 100 0.55 5.35 -16.06
C GLU A 100 -0.56 6.22 -16.65
N THR A 101 -1.78 5.69 -16.74
CA THR A 101 -2.88 6.37 -17.43
C THR A 101 -3.66 7.27 -16.48
N GLN A 102 -4.31 8.31 -17.00
CA GLN A 102 -5.21 9.16 -16.21
C GLN A 102 -6.31 8.36 -15.50
N ILE A 103 -6.83 7.32 -16.15
CA ILE A 103 -7.84 6.43 -15.56
C ILE A 103 -7.27 5.68 -14.35
N ASN A 104 -6.08 5.08 -14.47
CA ASN A 104 -5.42 4.40 -13.35
C ASN A 104 -5.12 5.40 -12.21
N ARG A 105 -4.78 6.65 -12.55
CA ARG A 105 -4.57 7.72 -11.56
C ARG A 105 -5.83 8.09 -10.81
N MET A 106 -6.98 8.15 -11.49
CA MET A 106 -8.27 8.41 -10.85
C MET A 106 -8.67 7.25 -9.94
N ALA A 107 -8.36 6.01 -10.33
CA ALA A 107 -8.61 4.81 -9.52
C ALA A 107 -7.95 4.88 -8.12
N THR A 108 -6.84 5.61 -7.96
CA THR A 108 -6.18 5.75 -6.64
C THR A 108 -6.93 6.63 -5.63
N PHE A 109 -7.99 7.34 -6.06
CA PHE A 109 -8.78 8.24 -5.20
C PHE A 109 -10.00 7.56 -4.57
N THR A 110 -9.89 6.26 -4.28
CA THR A 110 -10.84 5.53 -3.44
C THR A 110 -10.39 5.57 -1.97
N LEU A 111 -11.30 5.75 -1.01
CA LEU A 111 -10.92 5.81 0.41
C LEU A 111 -10.45 4.46 0.98
N THR A 112 -10.68 3.36 0.25
CA THR A 112 -10.07 2.05 0.53
C THR A 112 -8.58 1.98 0.18
N ASN A 113 -8.03 3.03 -0.44
CA ASN A 113 -6.60 3.20 -0.69
C ASN A 113 -5.97 4.26 0.23
N ILE A 114 -6.71 4.75 1.23
CA ILE A 114 -6.31 5.92 2.04
C ILE A 114 -6.17 5.55 3.51
N VAL A 115 -5.09 6.05 4.11
CA VAL A 115 -4.88 6.02 5.57
C VAL A 115 -4.71 7.44 6.14
N PRO A 116 -5.03 7.66 7.43
CA PRO A 116 -4.72 8.90 8.13
C PRO A 116 -3.21 9.14 8.21
N GLN A 117 -2.70 10.09 7.43
CA GLN A 117 -1.27 10.40 7.40
C GLN A 117 -1.00 11.82 7.84
N ARG A 118 0.00 12.03 8.71
CA ARG A 118 0.41 13.38 9.13
C ARG A 118 1.00 14.15 7.95
N ALA A 119 0.71 15.44 7.86
CA ALA A 119 1.15 16.28 6.74
C ALA A 119 2.68 16.31 6.56
N GLY A 120 3.43 16.34 7.67
CA GLY A 120 4.91 16.29 7.65
C GLY A 120 5.49 14.97 7.11
N SER A 121 4.72 13.88 7.21
CA SER A 121 5.03 12.60 6.57
C SER A 121 4.54 12.61 5.10
N ASN A 122 3.23 12.76 4.89
CA ASN A 122 2.58 12.65 3.58
C ASN A 122 3.17 13.61 2.53
N SER A 123 3.18 14.91 2.80
CA SER A 123 3.72 15.91 1.86
C SER A 123 5.21 16.16 2.04
N GLY A 124 5.83 15.52 3.03
CA GLY A 124 7.25 15.65 3.34
C GLY A 124 8.02 14.41 2.93
N SER A 125 8.57 13.72 3.92
CA SER A 125 9.53 12.63 3.74
C SER A 125 8.98 11.41 2.99
N TRP A 126 7.69 11.11 3.14
CA TRP A 126 7.06 9.99 2.44
C TRP A 126 6.90 10.28 0.94
N ASN A 127 6.42 11.47 0.59
CA ASN A 127 6.39 11.91 -0.81
C ASN A 127 7.79 12.02 -1.44
N GLU A 128 8.82 12.38 -0.66
CA GLU A 128 10.22 12.32 -1.14
C GLU A 128 10.64 10.88 -1.48
N LEU A 129 10.26 9.90 -0.66
CA LEU A 129 10.50 8.48 -0.92
C LEU A 129 9.74 8.02 -2.17
N GLU A 130 8.45 8.34 -2.32
CA GLU A 130 7.65 7.99 -3.51
C GLU A 130 8.31 8.53 -4.79
N GLN A 131 8.75 9.80 -4.78
CA GLN A 131 9.47 10.40 -5.90
C GLN A 131 10.85 9.77 -6.14
N GLU A 132 11.54 9.33 -5.10
CA GLU A 132 12.80 8.59 -5.21
C GLU A 132 12.59 7.24 -5.89
N VAL A 133 11.61 6.44 -5.44
CA VAL A 133 11.24 5.16 -6.03
C VAL A 133 10.87 5.33 -7.50
N LEU A 134 10.05 6.33 -7.83
CA LEU A 134 9.68 6.62 -9.22
C LEU A 134 10.89 6.99 -10.10
N ARG A 135 11.85 7.75 -9.57
CA ARG A 135 13.09 8.09 -10.27
C ARG A 135 13.99 6.87 -10.49
N LEU A 136 14.14 6.02 -9.47
CA LEU A 136 14.91 4.78 -9.56
C LEU A 136 14.29 3.81 -10.57
N PHE A 137 12.97 3.65 -10.55
CA PHE A 137 12.25 2.87 -11.56
C PHE A 137 12.59 3.34 -12.98
N LYS A 138 12.38 4.63 -13.28
CA LYS A 138 12.62 5.18 -14.62
C LYS A 138 14.06 5.03 -15.09
N LYS A 139 15.02 5.08 -14.16
CA LYS A 139 16.44 5.08 -14.48
C LYS A 139 17.02 3.66 -14.61
N VAL A 140 16.58 2.74 -13.76
CA VAL A 140 17.30 1.47 -13.55
C VAL A 140 16.43 0.26 -13.84
N CYS A 141 15.13 0.31 -13.58
CA CYS A 141 14.26 -0.84 -13.76
C CYS A 141 13.87 -1.04 -15.24
N VAL A 142 13.89 -2.28 -15.69
CA VAL A 142 13.48 -2.68 -17.04
C VAL A 142 12.17 -3.46 -16.93
N GLY A 143 11.16 -3.01 -17.67
CA GLY A 143 9.83 -3.63 -17.62
C GLY A 143 9.05 -3.21 -16.37
N SER A 144 8.61 -4.20 -15.58
CA SER A 144 7.68 -3.98 -14.46
C SER A 144 8.40 -4.00 -13.10
N MET A 145 8.09 -3.01 -12.26
CA MET A 145 8.42 -3.02 -10.84
C MET A 145 7.16 -3.29 -10.03
N TYR A 146 7.23 -4.27 -9.14
CA TYR A 146 6.17 -4.63 -8.23
C TYR A 146 6.39 -3.93 -6.90
N VAL A 147 5.38 -3.26 -6.38
CA VAL A 147 5.45 -2.51 -5.13
C VAL A 147 4.39 -3.02 -4.18
N ILE A 148 4.77 -3.25 -2.93
CA ILE A 148 3.87 -3.55 -1.81
C ILE A 148 4.13 -2.50 -0.74
N THR A 149 3.07 -1.84 -0.29
CA THR A 149 3.16 -0.74 0.67
C THR A 149 1.99 -0.81 1.64
N GLY A 150 2.22 -0.42 2.88
CA GLY A 150 1.21 -0.55 3.91
C GLY A 150 1.44 0.37 5.09
N ALA A 151 0.58 0.17 6.07
CA ALA A 151 0.52 0.93 7.31
C ALA A 151 0.65 -0.01 8.49
N LEU A 152 1.47 0.36 9.48
CA LEU A 152 1.60 -0.37 10.75
C LEU A 152 0.91 0.42 11.86
N PRO A 153 -0.03 -0.17 12.59
CA PRO A 153 -0.65 0.50 13.74
C PRO A 153 0.26 0.48 14.97
N HIS A 154 -0.11 1.27 15.98
CA HIS A 154 0.45 1.11 17.33
C HIS A 154 0.00 -0.24 17.92
N ILE A 155 0.92 -1.06 18.43
CA ILE A 155 0.60 -2.39 18.98
C ILE A 155 -0.34 -2.31 20.20
N ASN A 156 -0.03 -1.43 21.15
CA ASN A 156 -0.71 -1.40 22.45
C ASN A 156 -1.78 -0.30 22.58
N THR A 157 -1.75 0.70 21.71
CA THR A 157 -2.56 1.92 21.84
C THR A 157 -3.13 2.35 20.50
N HIS A 158 -4.09 1.56 19.99
CA HIS A 158 -4.77 1.91 18.73
C HIS A 158 -5.39 3.31 18.80
N LYS A 159 -4.95 4.18 17.89
CA LYS A 159 -5.47 5.54 17.71
C LYS A 159 -6.40 5.55 16.50
N TRP A 160 -7.44 6.38 16.56
CA TRP A 160 -8.46 6.44 15.51
C TRP A 160 -8.76 7.89 15.15
N VAL A 161 -8.97 8.14 13.87
CA VAL A 161 -9.62 9.37 13.43
C VAL A 161 -11.13 9.17 13.55
N ASN A 162 -11.79 10.11 14.22
CA ASN A 162 -13.25 10.16 14.40
C ASN A 162 -13.84 8.80 14.82
N ASN A 163 -13.08 8.04 15.64
CA ASN A 163 -13.41 6.69 16.15
C ASN A 163 -13.69 5.62 15.08
N ARG A 164 -13.30 5.86 13.83
CA ARG A 164 -13.66 4.99 12.70
C ARG A 164 -12.46 4.50 11.88
N VAL A 165 -11.48 5.36 11.63
CA VAL A 165 -10.34 5.01 10.77
C VAL A 165 -9.07 4.90 11.60
N LEU A 166 -8.41 3.74 11.55
CA LEU A 166 -7.19 3.46 12.30
C LEU A 166 -6.05 4.39 11.86
N ILE A 167 -5.38 5.02 12.82
CA ILE A 167 -4.20 5.86 12.58
C ILE A 167 -2.95 4.96 12.63
N PRO A 168 -2.18 4.87 11.53
CA PRO A 168 -0.91 4.16 11.56
C PRO A 168 0.15 4.90 12.37
N GLU A 169 1.02 4.13 13.02
CA GLU A 169 2.26 4.58 13.65
C GLU A 169 3.35 4.79 12.58
N TYR A 170 3.48 3.84 11.66
CA TYR A 170 4.44 3.86 10.56
C TYR A 170 3.78 3.56 9.21
N MET A 171 4.38 4.08 8.15
CA MET A 171 4.18 3.65 6.78
C MET A 171 5.35 2.76 6.37
N TRP A 172 5.13 1.77 5.51
CA TRP A 172 6.21 0.95 4.97
C TRP A 172 5.99 0.67 3.49
N SER A 173 7.07 0.46 2.76
CA SER A 173 7.03 0.14 1.34
C SER A 173 8.21 -0.75 0.98
N ALA A 174 7.97 -1.71 0.11
CA ALA A 174 8.97 -2.54 -0.53
C ALA A 174 8.69 -2.61 -2.02
N TYR A 175 9.75 -2.68 -2.81
CA TYR A 175 9.62 -2.97 -4.22
C TYR A 175 10.53 -4.11 -4.65
N CYS A 176 10.14 -4.71 -5.76
CA CYS A 176 10.91 -5.66 -6.52
C CYS A 176 10.92 -5.26 -7.99
N CYS A 177 12.12 -5.23 -8.57
CA CYS A 177 12.33 -5.09 -9.99
C CYS A 177 13.18 -6.27 -10.49
N PRO A 178 12.56 -7.31 -11.08
CA PRO A 178 13.26 -8.54 -11.47
C PRO A 178 14.30 -8.34 -12.58
N VAL A 179 14.08 -7.35 -13.45
CA VAL A 179 14.96 -7.05 -14.58
C VAL A 179 15.40 -5.60 -14.46
N TYR A 180 16.70 -5.36 -14.33
CA TYR A 180 17.23 -4.01 -14.12
C TYR A 180 18.60 -3.85 -14.76
N ASN A 181 18.95 -2.60 -15.08
CA ASN A 181 20.25 -2.26 -15.64
C ASN A 181 21.30 -2.18 -14.52
N ASN A 182 22.13 -3.23 -14.39
CA ASN A 182 23.13 -3.32 -13.34
C ASN A 182 24.18 -2.20 -13.40
N SER A 183 24.56 -1.73 -14.58
CA SER A 183 25.53 -0.63 -14.76
C SER A 183 25.00 0.72 -14.26
N LEU A 184 23.68 0.88 -14.21
CA LEU A 184 23.02 2.07 -13.64
C LEU A 184 22.60 1.88 -12.18
N SER A 185 22.62 0.62 -11.71
CA SER A 185 22.34 0.24 -10.33
C SER A 185 23.58 0.45 -9.48
N ASN A 186 23.71 1.65 -8.94
CA ASN A 186 24.71 1.94 -7.93
C ASN A 186 23.98 1.98 -6.58
N ARG A 187 24.51 1.26 -5.56
CA ARG A 187 24.11 1.30 -4.13
C ARG A 187 23.09 0.26 -3.61
N GLY A 188 23.00 -0.95 -4.19
CA GLY A 188 22.25 -2.06 -3.55
C GLY A 188 20.74 -1.83 -3.41
N HIS A 189 20.15 -1.01 -4.29
CA HIS A 189 18.72 -0.71 -4.34
C HIS A 189 17.91 -1.70 -5.20
N PHE A 190 18.58 -2.66 -5.83
CA PHE A 190 18.00 -3.61 -6.78
C PHE A 190 18.60 -4.99 -6.56
N PRO A 191 17.85 -6.08 -6.82
CA PRO A 191 16.48 -6.10 -7.38
C PRO A 191 15.39 -5.64 -6.39
N THR A 192 15.68 -5.66 -5.10
CA THR A 192 14.72 -5.33 -4.04
C THR A 192 15.20 -4.16 -3.20
N TYR A 193 14.25 -3.48 -2.58
CA TYR A 193 14.51 -2.43 -1.61
C TYR A 193 13.29 -2.20 -0.72
N ALA A 194 13.52 -1.69 0.48
CA ALA A 194 12.47 -1.38 1.42
C ALA A 194 12.73 -0.08 2.19
N ALA A 195 11.66 0.49 2.72
CA ALA A 195 11.73 1.62 3.62
C ALA A 195 10.55 1.62 4.61
N VAL A 196 10.82 2.16 5.80
CA VAL A 196 9.81 2.46 6.83
C VAL A 196 9.86 3.94 7.16
N GLY A 197 8.71 4.59 7.16
CA GLY A 197 8.53 6.02 7.44
C GLY A 197 7.66 6.26 8.66
N ARG A 198 8.03 7.23 9.49
CA ARG A 198 7.23 7.62 10.65
C ARG A 198 5.97 8.34 10.22
N ASN A 199 4.82 7.93 10.75
CA ASN A 199 3.58 8.69 10.69
C ASN A 199 3.30 9.40 12.00
N ASP A 200 3.64 8.80 13.14
CA ASP A 200 3.68 9.48 14.43
C ASP A 200 5.11 9.98 14.72
N ARG A 201 5.23 11.29 14.98
CA ARG A 201 6.54 11.90 15.23
C ARG A 201 7.14 11.47 16.56
N HIS A 202 6.33 10.96 17.48
CA HIS A 202 6.71 10.58 18.84
C HIS A 202 6.86 9.07 19.05
N SER A 203 6.76 8.24 18.01
CA SER A 203 7.01 6.80 18.10
C SER A 203 8.40 6.44 18.64
N ASP A 204 8.62 5.17 18.97
CA ASP A 204 9.95 4.67 19.32
C ASP A 204 10.97 4.94 18.19
N GLN A 205 12.24 5.03 18.55
CA GLN A 205 13.33 5.26 17.59
C GLN A 205 14.01 3.95 17.14
N GLU A 206 13.46 2.80 17.52
CA GLU A 206 14.05 1.49 17.25
C GLU A 206 13.93 1.16 15.75
N ILE A 207 12.74 1.34 15.18
CA ILE A 207 12.52 1.08 13.75
C ILE A 207 13.07 2.22 12.91
N VAL A 208 12.71 3.47 13.24
CA VAL A 208 13.14 4.64 12.49
C VAL A 208 13.74 5.69 13.43
N PRO A 209 15.08 5.81 13.48
CA PRO A 209 15.75 6.85 14.27
C PRO A 209 15.38 8.26 13.80
N ILE A 210 15.37 9.22 14.74
CA ILE A 210 15.09 10.62 14.44
C ILE A 210 16.39 11.31 14.02
N ASN A 211 16.36 12.06 12.92
CA ASN A 211 17.47 12.93 12.55
C ASN A 211 17.26 14.34 13.15
N PRO A 212 18.06 14.77 14.15
CA PRO A 212 17.87 16.06 14.81
C PRO A 212 18.17 17.26 13.89
N GLN A 213 18.87 17.06 12.77
CA GLN A 213 19.27 18.12 11.86
C GLN A 213 18.19 18.49 10.83
N LYS A 214 17.04 17.81 10.82
CA LYS A 214 15.93 18.15 9.92
C LYS A 214 15.21 19.42 10.36
N LYS A 215 14.71 20.17 9.37
CA LYS A 215 13.81 21.31 9.59
C LYS A 215 12.64 20.90 10.48
N SER A 216 12.21 21.81 11.37
CA SER A 216 11.17 21.56 12.39
C SER A 216 9.87 20.95 11.84
N SER A 217 9.45 21.32 10.63
CA SER A 217 8.25 20.80 9.96
C SER A 217 8.36 19.34 9.49
N LYS A 218 9.58 18.82 9.32
CA LYS A 218 9.87 17.42 8.92
C LYS A 218 10.50 16.60 10.05
N GLN A 219 10.88 17.25 11.14
CA GLN A 219 11.57 16.61 12.27
C GLN A 219 10.67 15.59 12.96
N GLY A 220 11.13 14.35 13.04
CA GLY A 220 10.40 13.21 13.61
C GLY A 220 9.52 12.47 12.60
N TYR A 221 9.44 12.92 11.34
CA TYR A 221 8.80 12.17 10.24
C TYR A 221 9.86 11.47 9.39
N ASP A 222 10.90 10.92 10.00
CA ASP A 222 12.00 10.31 9.28
C ASP A 222 11.59 9.05 8.50
N VAL A 223 12.39 8.72 7.49
CA VAL A 223 12.24 7.50 6.67
C VAL A 223 13.57 6.76 6.71
N ARG A 224 13.57 5.56 7.30
CA ARG A 224 14.70 4.65 7.28
C ARG A 224 14.58 3.75 6.07
N ARG A 225 15.67 3.67 5.31
CA ARG A 225 15.81 2.74 4.20
C ARG A 225 16.51 1.47 4.69
N MET A 226 16.13 0.33 4.12
CA MET A 226 16.57 -0.98 4.59
C MET A 226 16.47 -2.04 3.48
N SER A 227 17.04 -3.22 3.74
CA SER A 227 16.88 -4.38 2.86
C SER A 227 15.47 -4.98 2.99
N LEU A 228 15.10 -5.87 2.07
CA LEU A 228 13.81 -6.55 2.11
C LEU A 228 13.67 -7.40 3.38
N GLU A 229 14.74 -8.11 3.73
CA GLU A 229 14.81 -9.02 4.88
C GLU A 229 14.62 -8.24 6.19
N ALA A 230 15.30 -7.10 6.33
CA ALA A 230 15.15 -6.23 7.50
C ALA A 230 13.72 -5.67 7.64
N LEU A 231 13.04 -5.39 6.52
CA LEU A 231 11.63 -5.02 6.58
C LEU A 231 10.75 -6.20 7.00
N GLU A 232 10.97 -7.39 6.45
CA GLU A 232 10.22 -8.60 6.80
C GLU A 232 10.34 -8.94 8.29
N GLU A 233 11.51 -8.72 8.90
CA GLU A 233 11.71 -8.83 10.35
C GLU A 233 10.84 -7.81 11.11
N VAL A 234 10.88 -6.53 10.73
CA VAL A 234 10.07 -5.47 11.34
C VAL A 234 8.57 -5.78 11.22
N LEU A 235 8.12 -6.20 10.04
CA LEU A 235 6.72 -6.56 9.80
C LEU A 235 6.33 -7.79 10.62
N SER A 236 7.18 -8.81 10.67
CA SER A 236 6.89 -10.04 11.41
C SER A 236 6.76 -9.79 12.91
N GLN A 237 7.63 -8.94 13.47
CA GLN A 237 7.56 -8.52 14.85
C GLN A 237 6.29 -7.71 15.14
N LYS A 238 5.99 -6.68 14.32
CA LYS A 238 4.82 -5.80 14.54
C LYS A 238 3.49 -6.51 14.31
N LEU A 239 3.44 -7.50 13.42
CA LEU A 239 2.21 -8.23 13.08
C LEU A 239 2.06 -9.58 13.80
N GLY A 240 3.10 -10.05 14.51
CA GLY A 240 3.06 -11.30 15.26
C GLY A 240 2.92 -12.56 14.39
N THR A 241 3.37 -12.50 13.14
CA THR A 241 3.34 -13.62 12.18
C THR A 241 4.52 -13.51 11.23
N THR A 242 5.00 -14.63 10.69
CA THR A 242 6.05 -14.60 9.65
C THR A 242 5.52 -13.94 8.40
N ILE A 243 6.26 -12.95 7.90
CA ILE A 243 5.99 -12.26 6.64
C ILE A 243 7.11 -12.58 5.65
N SER A 244 6.71 -12.97 4.43
CA SER A 244 7.59 -13.08 3.28
C SER A 244 6.95 -12.29 2.12
N LEU A 245 7.65 -11.26 1.68
CA LEU A 245 7.29 -10.41 0.57
C LEU A 245 7.94 -10.96 -0.70
N PHE A 246 7.19 -10.91 -1.80
CA PHE A 246 7.64 -11.37 -3.12
C PHE A 246 8.05 -12.86 -3.26
N GLN A 247 7.98 -13.71 -2.22
CA GLN A 247 8.15 -15.17 -2.31
C GLN A 247 9.32 -15.63 -3.18
N ASP A 248 10.51 -15.05 -2.97
CA ASP A 248 11.74 -15.35 -3.72
C ASP A 248 11.69 -15.07 -5.23
N GLN A 249 10.63 -14.45 -5.74
CA GLN A 249 10.50 -14.10 -7.18
C GLN A 249 11.42 -12.94 -7.60
N CYS A 250 12.21 -12.42 -6.66
CA CYS A 250 12.98 -11.20 -6.80
C CYS A 250 14.43 -11.37 -6.37
N GLN A 251 14.94 -12.59 -6.44
CA GLN A 251 16.36 -12.87 -6.25
C GLN A 251 17.16 -12.32 -7.44
N PRO A 252 18.40 -11.84 -7.22
CA PRO A 252 19.29 -11.42 -8.30
C PRO A 252 19.67 -12.64 -9.15
N ASN A 253 18.85 -12.97 -10.15
CA ASN A 253 19.14 -14.07 -11.06
C ASN A 253 20.35 -13.70 -11.93
N ALA A 254 21.47 -14.40 -11.72
CA ALA A 254 22.66 -14.35 -12.57
C ALA A 254 22.39 -14.76 -14.04
N ALA A 255 21.21 -15.33 -14.34
CA ALA A 255 20.90 -15.96 -15.63
C ALA A 255 20.27 -15.04 -16.70
N LEU A 256 19.96 -13.76 -16.40
CA LEU A 256 19.50 -12.79 -17.41
C LEU A 256 20.64 -11.92 -17.99
N GLN A 257 21.88 -12.40 -17.91
CA GLN A 257 23.10 -11.68 -18.28
C GLN A 257 23.44 -11.66 -19.79
N GLN A 258 22.50 -11.98 -20.69
CA GLN A 258 22.74 -11.84 -22.13
C GLN A 258 21.62 -11.08 -22.86
N PRO A 259 21.96 -10.23 -23.85
CA PRO A 259 20.97 -9.50 -24.63
C PRO A 259 20.35 -10.45 -25.63
N HIS A 260 19.19 -11.01 -25.30
CA HIS A 260 18.36 -11.73 -26.26
C HIS A 260 17.14 -10.91 -26.69
N ASP A 261 16.99 -10.87 -28.00
CA ASP A 261 16.02 -10.20 -28.84
C ASP A 261 14.57 -10.40 -28.33
N TYR A 262 13.88 -9.31 -27.99
CA TYR A 262 12.48 -9.35 -27.58
C TYR A 262 11.58 -9.37 -28.81
N SER A 263 11.34 -10.56 -29.35
CA SER A 263 10.16 -10.83 -30.16
C SER A 263 9.31 -11.91 -29.48
N ASN A 264 8.05 -11.55 -29.24
CA ASN A 264 6.92 -12.39 -28.83
C ASN A 264 6.94 -13.06 -27.44
N GLY A 265 6.00 -12.61 -26.59
CA GLY A 265 5.53 -13.35 -25.43
C GLY A 265 5.29 -12.47 -24.21
N SER A 266 4.08 -11.94 -24.06
CA SER A 266 3.65 -11.30 -22.80
C SER A 266 3.63 -12.34 -21.68
N PRO A 267 4.36 -12.16 -20.56
CA PRO A 267 4.03 -12.87 -19.35
C PRO A 267 2.74 -12.24 -18.81
N MET A 268 1.62 -12.92 -19.02
CA MET A 268 0.39 -12.62 -18.33
C MET A 268 0.64 -12.78 -16.83
N VAL A 269 0.58 -11.69 -16.06
CA VAL A 269 0.27 -11.79 -14.63
C VAL A 269 -1.18 -12.25 -14.55
N LYS A 270 -1.36 -13.57 -14.65
CA LYS A 270 -2.58 -14.22 -14.21
C LYS A 270 -2.56 -14.17 -12.70
N CYS A 271 -3.48 -13.42 -12.09
CA CYS A 271 -4.03 -13.86 -10.81
C CYS A 271 -4.81 -15.16 -11.09
N SER A 272 -4.09 -16.28 -11.16
CA SER A 272 -4.63 -17.63 -11.10
C SER A 272 -4.13 -18.24 -9.78
N PRO A 273 -4.94 -19.09 -9.12
CA PRO A 273 -4.80 -19.37 -7.71
C PRO A 273 -3.44 -20.01 -7.44
N LEU A 274 -2.56 -19.28 -6.77
CA LEU A 274 -1.25 -19.79 -6.37
C LEU A 274 -1.45 -21.05 -5.53
N SER A 275 -0.86 -22.13 -6.01
CA SER A 275 -0.81 -23.46 -5.44
C SER A 275 -0.21 -23.46 -4.03
N SER A 276 -1.05 -23.87 -3.07
CA SER A 276 -0.76 -24.90 -2.06
C SER A 276 0.38 -24.73 -1.04
N VAL A 277 0.81 -23.53 -0.63
CA VAL A 277 1.53 -23.36 0.67
C VAL A 277 1.14 -22.10 1.48
N ILE A 278 0.31 -21.19 0.95
CA ILE A 278 -0.21 -20.02 1.71
C ILE A 278 -1.59 -20.28 2.32
N TRP A 279 -2.17 -21.44 2.04
CA TRP A 279 -3.48 -21.82 2.53
C TRP A 279 -3.57 -22.22 4.02
N PRO A 280 -2.55 -22.77 4.73
CA PRO A 280 -2.80 -23.28 6.08
C PRO A 280 -2.73 -22.24 7.22
N ILE A 281 -2.14 -21.05 7.04
CA ILE A 281 -1.89 -20.12 8.18
C ILE A 281 -2.78 -18.86 8.17
N MET A 282 -3.54 -18.61 7.08
CA MET A 282 -4.61 -17.61 7.09
C MET A 282 -6.02 -18.16 6.79
N VAL A 283 -6.16 -19.47 6.60
CA VAL A 283 -7.46 -20.15 6.43
C VAL A 283 -7.64 -21.20 7.52
N ASN A 284 -8.08 -20.73 8.68
CA ASN A 284 -8.99 -21.53 9.48
C ASN A 284 -10.21 -20.65 9.74
N TRP A 285 -11.15 -20.70 8.79
CA TRP A 285 -12.60 -20.83 8.98
C TRP A 285 -13.35 -20.42 7.70
N ALA A 286 -14.17 -21.36 7.21
CA ALA A 286 -15.23 -21.25 6.21
C ALA A 286 -14.83 -21.25 4.71
N MET A 287 -14.80 -22.49 4.21
CA MET A 287 -15.16 -22.95 2.87
C MET A 287 -16.19 -22.09 2.12
N GLY A 288 -16.05 -22.05 0.79
CA GLY A 288 -17.21 -21.92 -0.10
C GLY A 288 -16.98 -21.18 -1.42
N TRP A 289 -16.70 -21.96 -2.46
CA TRP A 289 -17.09 -21.75 -3.88
C TRP A 289 -16.13 -21.04 -4.86
N THR A 290 -16.22 -21.57 -6.07
CA THR A 290 -15.27 -21.64 -7.19
C THR A 290 -15.72 -20.79 -8.40
N ILE A 291 -14.79 -20.54 -9.35
CA ILE A 291 -14.93 -20.20 -10.81
C ILE A 291 -15.48 -18.78 -11.12
N LEU A 292 -15.00 -17.95 -12.07
CA LEU A 292 -14.27 -18.10 -13.35
C LEU A 292 -13.24 -16.98 -13.57
#